data_AF-A0A0D0AVE2-F1
#
_entry.id   AF-A0A0D0AVE2-F1
#
_cell.length_a   1.000
_cell.length_b   1.000
_cell.length_c   1.000
_cell.angle_alpha   90.00
_cell.angle_beta   90.00
_cell.angle_gamma   90.00
#
_symmetry.space_group_name_H-M   'P 1'
#
loop_
_entity.id
_entity.type
_entity.pdbx_description
1 polymer ?
#
loop_
_entity_poly.entity_id
_entity_poly.type
_entity_poly.pdbx_seq_one_letter_code
_entity_poly.pdbx_strand_id
1 'polypeptide(L)'
;EAYEREDYYKGALYGMQSTAVLQEMYCKILSSQLAAQEEKKLARKWEKLVGDGLPRLLTGDEFYHSVVDHNNVADAELAARESSQQERDERVSLMKAWKEEDTKRLERNEVCRQEYKEELRQWEEERAKGKVERRHMTHGKPKLGRLEAALPKPALAHIDEEENESDDSEEEY
;
A
#
# COMPACT_ATOMS: atom_id res chain seq x y z
N GLU A 1 22.26 34.80 29.18
CA GLU A 1 23.61 34.24 29.00
C GLU A 1 23.69 32.71 28.97
N ALA A 2 23.43 31.96 30.06
CA ALA A 2 23.55 30.49 30.04
C ALA A 2 22.52 29.80 29.11
N TYR A 3 21.27 30.25 29.14
CA TYR A 3 20.18 29.73 28.31
C TYR A 3 20.38 29.98 26.80
N GLU A 4 20.85 31.18 26.43
CA GLU A 4 21.09 31.53 25.02
C GLU A 4 22.21 30.69 24.39
N ARG A 5 23.20 30.30 25.20
CA ARG A 5 24.27 29.42 24.77
C ARG A 5 23.77 27.99 24.54
N GLU A 6 22.90 27.48 25.41
CA GLU A 6 22.29 26.15 25.23
C GLU A 6 21.40 26.09 23.98
N ASP A 7 20.61 27.14 23.72
CA ASP A 7 19.74 27.19 22.55
C ASP A 7 20.54 27.25 21.24
N TYR A 8 21.66 27.98 21.24
CA TYR A 8 22.59 27.99 20.10
C TYR A 8 23.16 26.59 19.81
N TYR A 9 23.62 25.86 20.83
CA TYR A 9 24.17 24.52 20.65
C TYR A 9 23.11 23.50 20.22
N LYS A 10 21.87 23.60 20.73
CA LYS A 10 20.75 22.78 20.27
C LYS A 10 20.44 23.03 18.80
N GLY A 11 20.39 24.29 18.38
CA GLY A 11 20.17 24.66 16.98
C GLY A 11 21.25 24.10 16.06
N ALA A 12 22.53 24.22 16.45
CA ALA A 12 23.65 23.65 15.71
C ALA A 12 23.58 22.12 15.62
N LEU A 13 23.21 21.45 16.72
CA LEU A 13 23.06 20.00 16.76
C LEU A 13 21.94 19.52 15.84
N TYR A 14 20.77 20.17 15.86
CA TYR A 14 19.66 19.84 14.97
C TYR A 14 20.01 20.09 13.50
N GLY A 15 20.74 21.18 13.20
CA GLY A 15 21.26 21.43 11.85
C GLY A 15 22.20 20.32 11.38
N MET A 16 23.09 19.85 12.25
CA MET A 16 24.02 18.77 11.91
C MET A 16 23.28 17.44 11.71
N GLN A 17 22.32 17.11 12.58
CA GLN A 17 21.48 15.91 12.45
C GLN A 17 20.65 15.93 11.16
N SER A 18 20.02 17.07 10.83
CA SER A 18 19.22 17.19 9.61
C SER A 18 20.08 17.04 8.36
N THR A 19 21.28 17.62 8.32
CA THR A 19 22.20 17.43 7.19
C THR A 19 22.63 15.98 7.03
N ALA A 20 22.92 15.27 8.12
CA ALA A 20 23.29 13.86 8.08
C ALA A 20 22.16 12.98 7.51
N VAL A 21 20.92 13.19 7.97
CA VAL A 21 19.75 12.46 7.46
C VAL A 21 19.53 12.73 5.98
N LEU A 22 19.61 13.99 5.55
CA LEU A 22 19.44 14.37 4.14
C LEU A 22 20.53 13.78 3.25
N GLN A 23 21.78 13.78 3.71
CA GLN A 23 22.89 13.15 2.99
C GLN A 23 22.69 11.63 2.89
N GLU A 24 22.25 10.97 3.95
CA GLU A 24 21.97 9.54 3.93
C GLU A 24 20.87 9.21 2.91
N MET A 25 19.76 9.96 2.91
CA MET A 25 18.69 9.78 1.93
C MET A 25 19.18 10.01 0.50
N TYR A 26 19.96 11.07 0.27
CA TYR A 26 20.52 11.37 -1.03
C TYR A 26 21.45 10.27 -1.53
N CYS A 27 22.36 9.79 -0.68
CA CYS A 27 23.26 8.69 -1.02
C CYS A 27 22.50 7.40 -1.32
N LYS A 28 21.43 7.09 -0.57
CA LYS A 28 20.57 5.94 -0.86
C LYS A 28 19.94 6.04 -2.24
N ILE A 29 19.31 7.18 -2.55
CA ILE A 29 18.68 7.41 -3.86
C ILE A 29 19.72 7.33 -4.99
N LEU A 30 20.88 7.97 -4.82
CA LEU A 30 21.93 7.95 -5.84
C LEU A 30 22.46 6.52 -6.06
N SER A 31 22.66 5.77 -4.98
CA SER A 31 23.13 4.39 -5.05
C SER A 31 22.14 3.46 -5.72
N SER A 32 20.83 3.61 -5.46
CA SER A 32 19.80 2.82 -6.12
C SER A 32 19.67 3.17 -7.61
N GLN A 33 19.77 4.46 -7.96
CA GLN A 33 19.79 4.90 -9.36
C GLN A 33 20.99 4.35 -10.14
N LEU A 34 22.18 4.38 -9.53
CA LEU A 34 23.38 3.80 -10.14
C LEU A 34 23.25 2.30 -10.32
N ALA A 35 22.79 1.57 -9.30
CA ALA A 35 22.54 0.13 -9.39
C ALA A 35 21.55 -0.21 -10.52
N ALA A 36 20.40 0.47 -10.57
CA ALA A 36 19.41 0.27 -11.63
C ALA A 36 19.97 0.60 -13.02
N GLN A 37 20.83 1.62 -13.14
CA GLN A 37 21.47 1.97 -14.41
C GLN A 37 22.49 0.90 -14.84
N GLU A 38 23.28 0.38 -13.91
CA GLU A 38 24.26 -0.68 -14.16
C GLU A 38 23.57 -1.99 -14.55
N GLU A 39 22.52 -2.38 -13.84
CA GLU A 39 21.68 -3.54 -14.18
C GLU A 39 21.08 -3.38 -15.58
N LYS A 40 20.54 -2.21 -15.94
CA LYS A 40 20.03 -1.96 -17.30
C LYS A 40 21.13 -2.06 -18.37
N LYS A 41 22.35 -1.59 -18.09
CA LYS A 41 23.48 -1.70 -19.03
C LYS A 41 23.92 -3.16 -19.20
N LEU A 42 23.92 -3.94 -18.11
CA LEU A 42 24.21 -5.36 -18.15
C LEU A 42 23.11 -6.10 -18.90
N ALA A 43 21.85 -5.92 -18.53
CA ALA A 43 20.69 -6.53 -19.19
C ALA A 43 20.72 -6.30 -20.70
N ARG A 44 20.95 -5.07 -21.17
CA ARG A 44 21.08 -4.76 -22.61
C ARG A 44 22.22 -5.50 -23.33
N LYS A 45 23.28 -5.86 -22.60
CA LYS A 45 24.39 -6.65 -23.15
C LYS A 45 24.01 -8.13 -23.31
N TRP A 46 23.15 -8.64 -22.43
CA TRP A 46 22.70 -10.04 -22.42
C TRP A 46 21.39 -10.26 -23.21
N GLU A 47 20.58 -9.21 -23.40
CA GLU A 47 19.35 -9.21 -24.20
C GLU A 47 19.61 -9.52 -25.68
N LYS A 48 20.83 -9.25 -26.16
CA LYS A 48 21.26 -9.67 -27.49
C LYS A 48 21.93 -11.03 -27.39
N LEU A 49 21.36 -12.00 -28.11
CA LEU A 49 21.93 -13.34 -28.32
C LEU A 49 23.41 -13.30 -28.73
N VAL A 50 23.80 -12.26 -29.48
CA VAL A 50 25.19 -11.98 -29.88
C VAL A 50 25.46 -10.49 -29.64
N GLY A 51 26.03 -10.14 -28.49
CA GLY A 51 26.22 -8.75 -28.05
C GLY A 51 27.41 -8.01 -28.65
N ASP A 52 28.33 -8.69 -29.34
CA ASP A 52 29.56 -8.11 -29.92
C ASP A 52 29.37 -7.51 -31.32
N GLY A 53 28.24 -7.79 -31.98
CA GLY A 53 27.93 -7.30 -33.32
C GLY A 53 28.78 -7.94 -34.43
N LEU A 54 29.55 -8.98 -34.11
CA LEU A 54 30.40 -9.67 -35.08
C LEU A 54 29.62 -10.80 -35.78
N PRO A 55 29.86 -11.03 -37.08
CA PRO A 55 29.27 -12.17 -37.77
C PRO A 55 29.75 -13.48 -37.16
N ARG A 56 28.83 -14.26 -36.56
CA ARG A 56 29.09 -15.62 -36.08
C ARG A 56 28.47 -16.64 -37.02
N LEU A 57 29.10 -17.81 -37.11
CA LEU A 57 28.56 -18.92 -37.87
C LEU A 57 27.36 -19.52 -37.12
N LEU A 58 26.16 -19.35 -37.68
CA LEU A 58 24.88 -19.73 -37.06
C LEU A 58 24.65 -21.25 -36.96
N THR A 59 25.51 -22.06 -37.58
CA THR A 59 25.44 -23.53 -37.58
C THR A 59 26.32 -24.20 -36.53
N GLY A 60 27.05 -23.42 -35.71
CA GLY A 60 27.84 -23.99 -34.62
C GLY A 60 26.95 -24.42 -33.44
N ASP A 61 27.29 -25.53 -32.80
CA ASP A 61 26.60 -26.05 -31.61
C ASP A 61 26.50 -25.00 -30.50
N GLU A 62 27.53 -24.15 -30.35
CA GLU A 62 27.56 -23.04 -29.40
C GLU A 62 26.42 -22.04 -29.62
N PHE A 63 26.10 -21.73 -30.87
CA PHE A 63 25.01 -20.81 -31.20
C PHE A 63 23.66 -21.45 -30.87
N TYR A 64 23.49 -22.74 -31.18
CA TYR A 64 22.28 -23.48 -30.84
C TYR A 64 22.03 -23.49 -29.32
N HIS A 65 23.06 -23.81 -28.51
CA HIS A 65 22.96 -23.78 -27.05
C HIS A 65 22.59 -22.38 -26.54
N SER A 66 23.20 -21.32 -27.09
CA SER A 66 22.88 -19.94 -26.71
C SER A 66 21.42 -19.56 -27.01
N VAL A 67 20.85 -20.03 -28.13
CA VAL A 67 19.43 -19.81 -28.46
C VAL A 67 18.52 -20.54 -27.50
N VAL A 68 18.84 -21.80 -27.20
CA VAL A 68 18.06 -22.62 -26.25
C VAL A 68 18.07 -21.97 -24.86
N ASP A 69 19.23 -21.54 -24.37
CA ASP A 69 19.36 -20.90 -23.07
C ASP A 69 18.58 -19.58 -23.01
N HIS A 70 18.67 -18.75 -24.05
CA HIS A 70 17.91 -17.50 -24.13
C HIS A 70 16.39 -17.73 -24.09
N ASN A 71 15.89 -18.73 -24.85
CA ASN A 71 14.47 -19.07 -24.83
C ASN A 71 14.03 -19.61 -23.46
N ASN A 72 14.83 -20.48 -22.84
CA ASN A 72 14.52 -21.00 -21.51
C ASN A 72 14.45 -19.88 -20.46
N VAL A 73 15.33 -18.88 -20.54
CA VAL A 73 15.29 -17.70 -19.66
C VAL A 73 14.03 -16.87 -19.92
N ALA A 74 13.70 -16.62 -21.19
CA ALA A 74 12.49 -15.87 -21.54
C ALA A 74 11.21 -16.58 -21.06
N ASP A 75 11.13 -17.90 -21.23
CA ASP A 75 10.01 -18.71 -20.75
C ASP A 75 9.91 -18.69 -19.21
N ALA A 76 11.05 -18.77 -18.52
CA ALA A 76 11.09 -18.67 -17.06
C ALA A 76 10.67 -17.27 -16.56
N GLU A 77 11.08 -16.19 -17.23
CA GLU A 77 10.63 -14.83 -16.92
C GLU A 77 9.13 -14.64 -17.12
N LEU A 78 8.58 -15.17 -18.21
CA LEU A 78 7.13 -15.13 -18.45
C LEU A 78 6.36 -15.89 -17.36
N ALA A 79 6.81 -17.09 -17.00
CA ALA A 79 6.19 -17.86 -15.92
C ALA A 79 6.28 -17.15 -14.55
N ALA A 80 7.41 -16.47 -14.27
CA ALA A 80 7.58 -15.67 -13.06
C ALA A 80 6.65 -14.43 -13.04
N ARG A 81 6.46 -13.77 -14.19
CA ARG A 81 5.52 -12.65 -14.32
C ARG A 81 4.08 -13.11 -14.16
N GLU A 82 3.70 -14.23 -14.77
CA GLU A 82 2.35 -14.80 -14.66
C GLU A 82 2.01 -15.20 -13.23
N SER A 83 2.92 -15.89 -12.54
CA SER A 83 2.71 -16.25 -11.12
C SER A 83 2.61 -15.02 -10.23
N SER A 84 3.47 -14.02 -10.43
CA SER A 84 3.39 -12.74 -9.70
C SER A 84 2.07 -12.01 -9.96
N GLN A 85 1.56 -12.05 -11.19
CA GLN A 85 0.29 -11.45 -11.55
C GLN A 85 -0.89 -12.18 -10.88
N GLN A 86 -0.87 -13.51 -10.86
CA GLN A 86 -1.88 -14.32 -10.18
C GLN A 86 -1.95 -14.00 -8.69
N GLU A 87 -0.81 -13.92 -8.00
CA GLU A 87 -0.78 -13.56 -6.58
C GLU A 87 -1.34 -12.14 -6.31
N ARG A 88 -1.05 -11.18 -7.20
CA ARG A 88 -1.60 -9.83 -7.13
C ARG A 88 -3.11 -9.83 -7.33
N ASP A 89 -3.60 -10.54 -8.34
CA ASP A 89 -5.03 -10.61 -8.68
C ASP A 89 -5.82 -11.32 -7.55
N GLU A 90 -5.27 -12.40 -7.00
CA GLU A 90 -5.83 -13.08 -5.84
C GLU A 90 -5.91 -12.14 -4.64
N ARG A 91 -4.84 -11.41 -4.34
CA ARG A 91 -4.81 -10.40 -3.27
C ARG A 91 -5.85 -9.30 -3.48
N VAL A 92 -5.95 -8.76 -4.69
CA VAL A 92 -6.93 -7.72 -5.03
C VAL A 92 -8.35 -8.25 -4.86
N SER A 93 -8.62 -9.48 -5.30
CA SER A 93 -9.94 -10.11 -5.18
C SER A 93 -10.34 -10.34 -3.71
N LEU A 94 -9.43 -10.85 -2.87
CA LEU A 94 -9.64 -11.04 -1.44
C LEU A 94 -9.90 -9.72 -0.73
N MET A 95 -9.12 -8.69 -1.05
CA MET A 95 -9.30 -7.35 -0.48
C MET A 95 -10.63 -6.72 -0.91
N LYS A 96 -11.07 -6.94 -2.15
CA LYS A 96 -12.36 -6.46 -2.64
C LYS A 96 -13.52 -7.13 -1.89
N ALA A 97 -13.50 -8.45 -1.77
CA ALA A 97 -14.52 -9.21 -1.05
C ALA A 97 -14.60 -8.78 0.43
N TRP A 98 -13.44 -8.58 1.08
CA TRP A 98 -13.40 -8.08 2.45
C TRP A 98 -14.00 -6.68 2.59
N LYS A 99 -13.68 -5.75 1.67
CA LYS A 99 -14.26 -4.40 1.68
C LYS A 99 -15.78 -4.43 1.53
N GLU A 100 -16.31 -5.25 0.63
CA GLU A 100 -17.76 -5.38 0.41
C GLU A 100 -18.49 -5.93 1.63
N GLU A 101 -17.88 -6.85 2.38
CA GLU A 101 -18.50 -7.34 3.61
C GLU A 101 -18.37 -6.33 4.75
N ASP A 102 -17.25 -5.60 4.82
CA ASP A 102 -17.06 -4.56 5.81
C ASP A 102 -18.03 -3.39 5.62
N THR A 103 -18.32 -2.99 4.38
CA THR A 103 -19.34 -1.95 4.10
C THR A 103 -20.72 -2.39 4.57
N LYS A 104 -21.14 -3.63 4.28
CA LYS A 104 -22.43 -4.16 4.76
C LYS A 104 -22.51 -4.20 6.29
N ARG A 105 -21.40 -4.53 6.96
CA ARG A 105 -21.32 -4.49 8.43
C ARG A 105 -21.48 -3.07 8.96
N LEU A 106 -20.83 -2.10 8.34
CA LEU A 106 -20.93 -0.69 8.71
C LEU A 106 -22.36 -0.16 8.51
N GLU A 107 -23.03 -0.53 7.42
CA GLU A 107 -24.44 -0.19 7.17
C GLU A 107 -25.36 -0.74 8.27
N ARG A 108 -25.21 -2.03 8.62
CA ARG A 108 -25.96 -2.65 9.74
C ARG A 108 -25.74 -1.91 11.06
N ASN A 109 -24.49 -1.58 11.37
CA ASN A 109 -24.14 -0.82 12.57
C ASN A 109 -24.72 0.59 12.56
N GLU A 110 -24.81 1.24 11.40
CA GLU A 110 -25.41 2.56 11.29
C GLU A 110 -26.92 2.51 11.53
N VAL A 111 -27.62 1.49 11.03
CA VAL A 111 -29.04 1.27 11.34
C VAL A 111 -29.26 1.15 12.85
N CYS A 112 -28.47 0.30 13.54
CA CYS A 112 -28.57 0.17 15.00
C CYS A 112 -28.30 1.49 15.74
N ARG A 113 -27.39 2.32 15.23
CA ARG A 113 -27.11 3.65 15.79
C ARG A 113 -28.27 4.61 15.57
N GLN A 114 -28.94 4.55 14.43
CA GLN A 114 -30.09 5.39 14.12
C GLN A 114 -31.29 5.02 14.99
N GLU A 115 -31.63 3.74 15.11
CA GLU A 115 -32.69 3.25 16.00
C GLU A 115 -32.46 3.72 17.44
N TYR A 116 -31.23 3.56 17.95
CA TYR A 116 -30.89 4.07 19.28
C TYR A 116 -31.05 5.59 19.41
N LYS A 117 -30.67 6.38 18.40
CA LYS A 117 -30.88 7.84 18.43
C LYS A 117 -32.36 8.19 18.48
N GLU A 118 -33.20 7.47 17.75
CA GLU A 118 -34.65 7.68 17.74
C GLU A 118 -35.29 7.32 19.08
N GLU A 119 -34.97 6.16 19.64
CA GLU A 119 -35.40 5.76 20.99
C GLU A 119 -34.95 6.77 22.04
N LEU A 120 -33.71 7.26 21.93
CA LEU A 120 -33.17 8.25 22.84
C LEU A 120 -33.94 9.56 22.76
N ARG A 121 -34.27 10.02 21.55
CA ARG A 121 -35.10 11.21 21.33
C ARG A 121 -36.49 11.05 21.95
N GLN A 122 -37.15 9.91 21.71
CA GLN A 122 -38.47 9.63 22.31
C GLN A 122 -38.40 9.64 23.84
N TRP A 123 -37.37 9.00 24.41
CA TRP A 123 -37.16 9.00 25.85
C TRP A 123 -36.89 10.42 26.40
N GLU A 124 -36.16 11.27 25.68
CA GLU A 124 -35.92 12.66 26.07
C GLU A 124 -37.21 13.49 26.04
N GLU A 125 -38.06 13.31 25.04
CA GLU A 125 -39.37 13.95 24.96
C GLU A 125 -40.30 13.51 26.10
N GLU A 126 -40.37 12.20 26.38
CA GLU A 126 -41.14 11.67 27.51
C GLU A 126 -40.60 12.18 28.84
N ARG A 127 -39.28 12.29 28.98
CA ARG A 127 -38.65 12.85 30.18
C ARG A 127 -38.97 14.32 30.38
N ALA A 128 -38.99 15.09 29.31
CA ALA A 128 -39.41 16.49 29.36
C ALA A 128 -40.89 16.60 29.81
N LYS A 129 -41.79 15.79 29.22
CA LYS A 129 -43.21 15.75 29.60
C LYS A 129 -43.40 15.32 31.05
N GLY A 130 -42.75 14.25 31.50
CA GLY A 130 -42.81 13.77 32.86
C GLY A 130 -42.33 14.81 33.89
N LYS A 131 -41.32 15.61 33.53
CA LYS A 131 -40.86 16.73 34.37
C LYS A 131 -41.92 17.83 34.51
N VAL A 132 -42.62 18.18 33.43
CA VAL A 132 -43.71 19.18 33.45
C VAL A 132 -44.88 18.66 34.29
N GLU A 133 -45.27 17.40 34.09
CA GLU A 133 -46.40 16.77 34.78
C GLU A 133 -46.07 16.30 36.22
N ARG A 134 -44.80 16.45 36.64
CA ARG A 134 -44.26 15.94 37.92
C ARG A 134 -44.50 14.43 38.12
N ARG A 135 -44.51 13.67 37.04
CA ARG A 135 -44.62 12.21 37.06
C ARG A 135 -43.23 11.58 37.20
N HIS A 136 -43.15 10.50 37.97
CA HIS A 136 -41.93 9.71 38.07
C HIS A 136 -41.84 8.77 36.85
N MET A 137 -40.73 8.82 36.11
CA MET A 137 -40.49 7.87 35.02
C MET A 137 -39.97 6.55 35.58
N THR A 138 -40.66 5.46 35.25
CA THR A 138 -40.26 4.09 35.62
C THR A 138 -39.26 3.48 34.64
N HIS A 139 -39.22 3.97 33.39
CA HIS A 139 -38.34 3.44 32.35
C HIS A 139 -37.02 4.21 32.29
N GLY A 140 -35.91 3.46 32.35
CA GLY A 140 -34.56 3.99 32.27
C GLY A 140 -34.19 4.49 30.88
N LYS A 141 -33.09 5.24 30.79
CA LYS A 141 -32.54 5.73 29.52
C LYS A 141 -32.22 4.54 28.59
N PRO A 142 -32.63 4.58 27.30
CA PRO A 142 -32.21 3.60 26.30
C PRO A 142 -30.70 3.44 26.28
N LYS A 143 -30.22 2.25 25.92
CA LYS A 143 -28.78 1.92 25.83
C LYS A 143 -28.48 1.40 24.43
N LEU A 144 -27.40 1.87 23.83
CA LEU A 144 -26.93 1.34 22.56
C LEU A 144 -26.49 -0.11 22.74
N GLY A 145 -27.04 -1.01 21.92
CA GLY A 145 -26.65 -2.42 21.90
C GLY A 145 -25.21 -2.64 21.44
N ARG A 146 -24.78 -3.91 21.43
CA ARG A 146 -23.44 -4.27 20.95
C ARG A 146 -23.41 -4.19 19.42
N LEU A 147 -22.56 -3.31 18.90
CA LEU A 147 -22.29 -3.21 17.46
C LEU A 147 -21.46 -4.41 16.98
N GLU A 148 -21.62 -4.76 15.70
CA GLU A 148 -20.84 -5.79 15.04
C GLU A 148 -19.35 -5.41 14.97
N ALA A 149 -18.49 -6.31 15.48
CA ALA A 149 -17.05 -6.10 15.52
C ALA A 149 -16.42 -6.13 14.13
N ALA A 150 -15.28 -5.47 13.97
CA ALA A 150 -14.56 -5.45 12.70
C ALA A 150 -14.14 -6.86 12.26
N LEU A 151 -14.30 -7.14 10.97
CA LEU A 151 -13.80 -8.36 10.38
C LEU A 151 -12.27 -8.30 10.33
N PRO A 152 -11.58 -9.43 10.62
CA PRO A 152 -10.13 -9.46 10.50
C PRO A 152 -9.74 -9.16 9.05
N LYS A 153 -8.82 -8.21 8.86
CA LYS A 153 -8.29 -7.89 7.55
C LYS A 153 -7.51 -9.11 7.03
N PRO A 154 -7.65 -9.50 5.75
CA PRO A 154 -6.83 -10.54 5.16
C PRO A 154 -5.35 -10.22 5.40
N ALA A 155 -4.60 -11.18 5.94
CA ALA A 155 -3.17 -11.03 6.16
C ALA A 155 -2.48 -11.06 4.79
N LEU A 156 -1.86 -9.95 4.41
CA LEU A 156 -1.08 -9.83 3.19
C LEU A 156 0.38 -9.96 3.58
N ALA A 157 1.12 -10.87 2.94
CA ALA A 157 2.56 -10.89 3.09
C ALA A 157 3.12 -9.52 2.69
N HIS A 158 4.00 -8.96 3.54
CA HIS A 158 4.61 -7.66 3.33
C HIS A 158 5.56 -7.76 2.14
N ILE A 159 5.08 -7.40 0.96
CA ILE A 159 5.89 -7.16 -0.23
C ILE A 159 5.76 -5.68 -0.49
N ASP A 160 6.89 -4.98 -0.53
CA ASP A 160 6.97 -3.54 -0.72
C ASP A 160 6.13 -3.14 -1.93
N GLU A 161 5.10 -2.33 -1.68
CA GLU A 161 4.27 -1.74 -2.72
C GLU A 161 5.13 -0.72 -3.47
N GLU A 162 5.84 -1.16 -4.51
CA GLU A 162 6.30 -0.25 -5.55
C GLU A 162 5.05 0.30 -6.27
N GLU A 163 4.65 1.50 -5.88
CA GLU A 163 3.70 2.36 -6.59
C GLU A 163 4.23 2.59 -8.01
N ASN A 164 3.83 1.72 -8.94
CA ASN A 164 4.07 1.95 -10.36
C ASN A 164 2.95 2.87 -10.87
N GLU A 165 3.16 4.18 -10.72
CA GLU A 165 2.37 5.22 -11.37
C GLU A 165 2.70 5.19 -12.88
N SER A 166 1.99 4.31 -13.59
CA SER A 166 2.05 4.23 -15.06
C SER A 166 1.27 5.40 -15.64
N ASP A 167 1.97 6.50 -15.91
CA ASP A 167 1.50 7.63 -16.71
C ASP A 167 1.48 7.21 -18.19
N ASP A 168 0.33 6.69 -18.62
CA ASP A 168 0.04 6.40 -20.03
C ASP A 168 -0.53 7.67 -20.68
N SER A 169 0.36 8.59 -21.07
CA SER A 169 0.01 9.73 -21.90
C SER A 169 0.27 9.39 -23.37
N GLU A 170 -0.75 8.87 -24.05
CA GLU A 170 -0.83 8.78 -25.51
C GLU A 170 -0.78 10.21 -26.10
N GLU A 171 0.39 10.62 -26.61
CA GLU A 171 0.52 11.77 -27.51
C GLU A 171 0.15 11.31 -28.94
N GLU A 172 -1.07 11.63 -29.34
CA GLU A 172 -1.60 11.49 -30.70
C GLU A 172 -0.96 12.55 -31.63
N TYR A 173 -0.43 12.09 -32.77
CA TYR A 173 0.30 12.89 -33.79
C TYR A 173 -0.57 13.91 -34.54
#